data_AF-A0A822FJ19-F1
#
_entry.id   AF-A0A822FJ19-F1
#
_cell.length_a   1.000
_cell.length_b   1.000
_cell.length_c   1.000
_cell.angle_alpha   90.00
_cell.angle_beta   90.00
_cell.angle_gamma   90.00
#
_symmetry.space_group_name_H-M   'P 1'
#
loop_
_entity.id
_entity.type
_entity.pdbx_description
1 polymer ?
#
loop_
_entity_poly.entity_id
_entity_poly.type
_entity_poly.pdbx_seq_one_letter_code
_entity_poly.pdbx_strand_id
1 'polypeptide(L)'
;MKYTIVPARDVKTIPRYELGLIIHDVQANDFGEYECHVTNQYGSEYARLRLEKRSSHFIMQIAIYFGLLVLLSLILFSSYLCCHHACRVDQ
;
A
#
# COMPACT_ATOMS: atom_id res chain seq x y z
N MET A 1 -9.69 -7.82 22.53
CA MET A 1 -10.03 -6.46 22.03
C MET A 1 -10.19 -5.56 23.24
N LYS A 2 -9.38 -4.50 23.39
CA LYS A 2 -9.34 -3.65 24.59
C LYS A 2 -9.55 -2.20 24.15
N TYR A 3 -10.59 -1.53 24.64
CA TYR A 3 -10.85 -0.11 24.37
C TYR A 3 -10.57 0.72 25.63
N THR A 4 -10.22 1.98 25.45
CA THR A 4 -9.90 2.91 26.55
C THR A 4 -10.69 4.20 26.32
N ILE A 5 -11.49 4.60 27.30
CA ILE A 5 -12.29 5.83 27.24
C ILE A 5 -11.48 6.94 27.92
N VAL A 6 -11.14 8.01 27.18
CA VAL A 6 -10.44 9.19 27.74
C VAL A 6 -11.47 10.29 28.00
N PRO A 7 -11.73 10.69 29.27
CA PRO A 7 -12.68 11.76 29.56
C PRO A 7 -12.05 13.15 29.33
N ALA A 8 -12.71 13.98 28.51
CA ALA A 8 -12.34 15.39 28.32
C ALA A 8 -12.83 16.24 29.51
N ARG A 9 -11.96 17.10 30.06
CA ARG A 9 -12.26 17.96 31.23
C ARG A 9 -13.07 19.21 30.84
N ASP A 10 -13.93 19.58 31.79
CA ASP A 10 -14.82 20.76 31.92
C ASP A 10 -14.69 21.92 30.93
N VAL A 11 -15.57 21.88 29.93
CA VAL A 11 -16.31 23.02 29.36
C VAL A 11 -17.77 22.51 29.27
N LYS A 12 -18.79 23.36 29.11
CA LYS A 12 -20.15 22.91 28.73
C LYS A 12 -20.10 22.34 27.30
N THR A 13 -19.47 21.19 27.16
CA THR A 13 -19.12 20.53 25.91
C THR A 13 -19.85 19.22 25.86
N ILE A 14 -20.53 18.97 24.75
CA ILE A 14 -21.00 17.64 24.35
C ILE A 14 -19.82 16.68 24.57
N PRO A 15 -19.96 15.62 25.38
CA PRO A 15 -18.87 14.69 25.61
C PRO A 15 -18.46 14.09 24.26
N ARG A 16 -17.23 14.41 23.83
CA ARG A 16 -16.63 13.80 22.64
C ARG A 16 -16.03 12.48 23.07
N TYR A 17 -16.64 11.39 22.63
CA TYR A 17 -16.07 10.06 22.75
C TYR A 17 -15.26 9.78 21.50
N GLU A 18 -13.98 9.43 21.66
CA GLU A 18 -13.14 8.93 20.59
C GLU A 18 -13.05 7.41 20.70
N LEU A 19 -13.46 6.72 19.64
CA LEU A 19 -13.28 5.27 19.49
C LEU A 19 -12.26 5.02 18.39
N GLY A 20 -11.28 4.17 18.67
CA GLY A 20 -10.23 3.78 17.72
C GLY A 20 -10.06 2.27 17.66
N LEU A 21 -10.00 1.73 16.44
CA LEU A 21 -9.55 0.37 16.17
C LEU A 21 -8.09 0.42 15.75
N ILE A 22 -7.21 -0.26 16.49
CA ILE A 22 -5.77 -0.31 16.21
C ILE A 22 -5.37 -1.74 15.86
N ILE A 23 -5.02 -1.96 14.61
CA ILE A 23 -4.48 -3.23 14.10
C ILE A 23 -2.96 -3.11 14.08
N HIS A 24 -2.30 -3.88 14.94
CA HIS A 24 -0.85 -3.91 15.01
C HIS A 24 -0.40 -5.01 14.05
N ASP A 25 0.40 -4.64 13.03
CA ASP A 25 0.80 -5.52 11.92
C ASP A 25 -0.36 -5.90 10.96
N VAL A 26 -0.63 -5.02 9.99
CA VAL A 26 -1.72 -5.20 9.00
C VAL A 26 -1.37 -6.32 8.02
N GLN A 27 -2.23 -7.33 7.97
CA GLN A 27 -2.12 -8.51 7.12
C GLN A 27 -3.06 -8.42 5.90
N ALA A 28 -2.88 -9.33 4.93
CA ALA A 28 -3.64 -9.31 3.68
C ALA A 28 -5.16 -9.49 3.88
N ASN A 29 -5.56 -10.19 4.93
CA ASN A 29 -6.95 -10.43 5.30
C ASN A 29 -7.59 -9.28 6.09
N ASP A 30 -6.81 -8.27 6.52
CA ASP A 30 -7.33 -7.08 7.18
C ASP A 30 -7.85 -6.04 6.16
N PHE A 31 -7.51 -6.16 4.87
CA PHE A 31 -8.05 -5.26 3.86
C PHE A 31 -9.53 -5.55 3.61
N GLY A 32 -10.38 -4.51 3.63
CA GLY A 32 -11.82 -4.68 3.51
C GLY A 32 -12.62 -3.49 4.01
N GLU A 33 -13.93 -3.70 4.16
CA GLU A 33 -14.82 -2.72 4.77
C GLU A 33 -14.84 -2.87 6.28
N TYR A 34 -14.75 -1.74 6.97
CA TYR A 34 -14.91 -1.61 8.41
C TYR A 34 -16.11 -0.70 8.68
N GLU A 35 -16.92 -1.09 9.66
CA GLU A 35 -18.03 -0.29 10.16
C GLU A 35 -17.80 0.11 11.61
N CYS A 36 -18.05 1.37 11.91
CA CYS A 36 -18.23 1.87 13.27
C CYS A 36 -19.72 2.05 13.52
N HIS A 37 -20.26 1.41 14.55
CA HIS A 37 -21.65 1.53 14.95
C HIS A 37 -21.73 2.14 16.35
N VAL A 38 -22.45 3.24 16.50
CA VAL A 38 -22.63 3.95 17.76
C VAL A 38 -24.10 3.93 18.13
N THR A 39 -24.41 3.56 19.36
CA THR A 39 -25.80 3.46 19.85
C THR A 39 -25.93 4.18 21.18
N ASN A 40 -27.01 4.93 21.34
CA ASN A 40 -27.43 5.53 22.60
C ASN A 40 -28.94 5.38 22.77
N GLN A 41 -29.49 5.96 23.85
CA GLN A 41 -30.93 5.88 24.14
C GLN A 41 -31.85 6.55 23.10
N TYR A 42 -31.31 7.37 22.20
CA TYR A 42 -32.07 8.10 21.17
C TYR A 42 -32.01 7.42 19.79
N GLY A 43 -31.06 6.50 19.58
CA GLY A 43 -30.92 5.79 18.32
C GLY A 43 -29.51 5.27 18.06
N SER A 44 -29.27 4.94 16.80
CA SER A 44 -28.00 4.39 16.31
C SER A 44 -27.56 5.07 15.03
N GLU A 45 -26.26 5.30 14.90
CA GLU A 45 -25.61 5.83 13.69
C GLU A 45 -24.47 4.89 13.30
N TYR A 46 -24.09 4.89 12.02
CA TYR A 46 -22.94 4.13 11.54
C TYR A 46 -22.09 4.90 10.54
N ALA A 47 -20.81 4.56 10.49
CA ALA A 47 -19.86 5.05 9.51
C ALA A 47 -19.09 3.87 8.89
N ARG A 48 -18.90 3.91 7.57
CA ARG A 48 -18.13 2.92 6.81
C ARG A 48 -16.80 3.51 6.37
N LEU A 49 -15.75 2.72 6.47
CA LEU A 49 -14.44 3.01 5.89
C LEU A 49 -13.91 1.77 5.18
N ARG A 50 -13.21 1.96 4.06
CA ARG A 50 -12.55 0.86 3.35
C ARG A 50 -11.04 0.96 3.56
N LEU A 51 -10.44 -0.08 4.11
CA LEU A 51 -9.00 -0.20 4.25
C LEU A 51 -8.42 -0.80 2.97
N GLU A 52 -7.62 -0.01 2.26
CA GLU A 52 -7.00 -0.42 1.00
C GLU A 52 -5.50 -0.69 1.16
N LYS A 53 -5.01 -1.66 0.38
CA LYS A 53 -3.58 -1.96 0.33
C LYS A 53 -2.84 -0.82 -0.35
N ARG A 54 -1.94 -0.16 0.37
CA ARG A 54 -1.05 0.82 -0.23
C ARG A 54 -0.03 0.11 -1.11
N SER A 55 -0.13 0.29 -2.43
CA SER A 55 0.87 -0.22 -3.35
C SER A 55 2.11 0.69 -3.32
N SER A 56 3.30 0.11 -3.07
CA SER A 56 4.54 0.88 -3.07
C SER A 56 5.05 1.06 -4.50
N HIS A 57 4.96 2.28 -5.02
CA HIS A 57 5.42 2.63 -6.37
C HIS A 57 6.93 2.44 -6.56
N PHE A 58 7.72 2.49 -5.48
CA PHE A 58 9.17 2.43 -5.52
C PHE A 58 9.69 1.06 -5.98
N ILE A 59 9.10 -0.02 -5.48
CA ILE A 59 9.49 -1.39 -5.85
C ILE A 59 9.19 -1.65 -7.33
N MET A 60 8.05 -1.15 -7.83
CA MET A 60 7.70 -1.28 -9.24
C MET A 60 8.68 -0.52 -10.14
N GLN A 61 9.08 0.70 -9.77
CA GLN A 61 10.05 1.47 -10.55
C GLN A 61 11.42 0.78 -10.61
N ILE A 62 11.92 0.24 -9.50
CA ILE A 62 13.20 -0.49 -9.48
C ILE A 62 13.14 -1.71 -10.41
N ALA A 63 12.06 -2.50 -10.35
CA ALA A 63 11.89 -3.67 -11.21
C ALA A 63 11.90 -3.29 -12.70
N ILE A 64 11.24 -2.18 -13.06
CA ILE A 64 11.23 -1.65 -14.43
C ILE A 64 12.65 -1.24 -14.87
N TYR A 65 13.37 -0.47 -14.06
CA TYR A 65 14.74 -0.05 -14.38
C TYR A 65 15.68 -1.23 -14.57
N PHE A 66 15.61 -2.23 -13.69
CA PHE A 66 16.41 -3.45 -13.81
C PHE A 66 16.06 -4.21 -15.09
N GLY A 67 14.77 -4.35 -15.42
CA GLY A 67 14.33 -4.98 -16.66
C GLY A 67 14.85 -4.26 -17.91
N LEU A 68 14.83 -2.92 -17.92
CA LEU A 68 15.37 -2.13 -19.03
C LEU A 68 16.89 -2.28 -19.19
N LEU A 69 17.64 -2.32 -18.08
CA LEU A 69 19.09 -2.55 -18.10
C LEU A 69 19.44 -3.92 -18.71
N VAL A 70 18.72 -4.98 -18.30
CA VAL A 70 18.90 -6.32 -18.86
C VAL A 70 18.59 -6.32 -20.35
N LEU A 71 17.48 -5.70 -20.77
CA LEU A 71 17.11 -5.61 -22.18
C LEU A 71 18.19 -4.90 -23.01
N LEU A 72 18.69 -3.76 -22.54
CA LEU A 72 19.77 -3.01 -23.21
C LEU A 72 21.04 -3.84 -23.33
N SER A 73 21.40 -4.60 -22.29
CA SER A 73 22.59 -5.46 -22.32
C SER A 73 22.48 -6.57 -23.38
N LEU A 74 21.29 -7.16 -23.56
CA LEU A 74 21.04 -8.19 -24.57
C LEU A 74 21.11 -7.61 -25.98
N ILE A 75 20.59 -6.39 -26.18
CA ILE A 75 20.67 -5.69 -27.47
C ILE A 75 22.13 -5.40 -27.82
N LEU A 76 22.92 -4.88 -26.89
CA LEU A 76 24.34 -4.61 -27.12
C LEU A 76 25.16 -5.89 -27.35
N PHE A 77 24.83 -6.97 -26.64
CA PHE A 77 25.52 -8.25 -26.82
C PHE A 77 25.19 -8.89 -28.18
N SER A 78 23.92 -8.87 -28.59
CA SER A 78 23.50 -9.37 -29.90
C SER A 78 24.09 -8.56 -31.05
N SER A 79 24.17 -7.22 -30.93
CA SER A 79 24.82 -6.38 -31.94
C SER A 79 26.33 -6.67 -32.00
N TYR A 80 27.00 -6.81 -30.86
CA TYR A 80 28.41 -7.22 -30.79
C TYR A 80 28.65 -8.57 -31.48
N LEU A 81 27.83 -9.59 -31.17
CA LEU A 81 27.94 -10.91 -31.80
C LEU A 81 27.71 -10.84 -33.31
N CYS A 82 26.73 -10.04 -33.76
CA CYS A 82 26.44 -9.83 -35.17
C CYS A 82 27.64 -9.19 -35.90
N CYS A 83 28.20 -8.11 -35.35
CA CYS A 83 29.39 -7.46 -35.91
C CYS A 83 30.59 -8.41 -35.94
N HIS A 84 30.84 -9.15 -34.86
CA HIS A 84 31.95 -10.09 -34.80
C HIS A 84 31.80 -11.22 -35.82
N HIS A 85 30.59 -11.77 -36.01
CA HIS A 85 30.33 -12.77 -37.04
C HIS A 85 30.50 -12.21 -38.46
N ALA A 86 29.98 -11.00 -38.73
CA ALA A 86 30.15 -10.34 -40.03
C ALA A 86 31.63 -10.14 -40.37
N CYS A 87 32.43 -9.63 -39.42
CA CYS A 87 33.88 -9.48 -39.61
C CYS A 87 34.62 -10.81 -39.83
N ARG A 88 34.10 -11.91 -39.31
CA ARG A 88 34.70 -13.25 -39.49
C ARG A 88 34.39 -13.89 -40.84
N VAL A 89 33.28 -13.52 -41.47
CA VAL A 89 32.86 -14.05 -42.78
C VAL A 89 33.58 -13.33 -43.94
N ASP A 90 34.05 -12.10 -43.72
CA ASP A 90 34.78 -11.29 -44.71
C ASP A 90 36.30 -11.59 -44.80
N GLN A 91 36.82 -12.56 -44.01
CA GLN A 91 38.23 -13.02 -44.04
C GLN A 91 38.36 -14.40 -44.69
#